data_AF-A0A7J4IC89-F1
#
_entry.id   AF-A0A7J4IC89-F1
#
_cell.length_a   1.000
_cell.length_b   1.000
_cell.length_c   1.000
_cell.angle_alpha   90.00
_cell.angle_beta   90.00
_cell.angle_gamma   90.00
#
_symmetry.space_group_name_H-M   'P 1'
#
loop_
_entity.id
_entity.type
_entity.pdbx_description
1 polymer ?
#
loop_
_entity_poly.entity_id
_entity_poly.type
_entity_poly.pdbx_seq_one_letter_code
_entity_poly.pdbx_strand_id
1 'polypeptide(L)' 'AKADVDERGGAAVSASHVTGKPILYLGTGQGYDDLVPFRAEIIIEQLGLTA' A
#
# COMPACT_ATOMS: atom_id res chain seq x y z
N ALA A 1 -6.75 -9.51 2.87
CA ALA A 1 -6.03 -9.09 4.08
C ALA A 1 -5.82 -7.58 3.96
N LYS A 2 -6.36 -6.81 4.91
CA LYS A 2 -6.47 -5.36 4.86
C LYS A 2 -5.07 -4.74 4.87
N ALA A 3 -4.66 -4.10 3.77
CA ALA A 3 -3.43 -3.32 3.69
C ALA A 3 -3.45 -2.17 4.72
N ASP A 4 -4.63 -1.80 5.19
CA ASP A 4 -4.88 -0.79 6.24
C ASP A 4 -4.38 -1.21 7.64
N VAL A 5 -4.06 -2.49 7.87
CA VAL A 5 -3.54 -3.00 9.16
C VAL A 5 -2.01 -2.97 9.21
N ASP A 6 -1.35 -2.70 8.07
CA ASP A 6 0.08 -2.44 8.05
C ASP A 6 0.30 -0.93 8.04
N GLU A 7 0.30 -0.33 9.23
CA GLU A 7 0.45 1.13 9.48
C GLU A 7 1.73 1.74 8.87
N ARG A 8 2.59 0.93 8.24
CA ARG A 8 3.82 1.35 7.57
C ARG A 8 3.92 0.92 6.10
N GLY A 9 2.94 0.22 5.53
CA GLY A 9 2.98 -0.23 4.13
C GLY A 9 3.98 -1.35 3.81
N GLY A 10 4.59 -1.98 4.82
CA GLY A 10 5.60 -3.03 4.67
C GLY A 10 5.04 -4.32 4.05
N ALA A 11 3.81 -4.70 4.39
CA ALA A 11 3.11 -5.82 3.77
C ALA A 11 2.89 -5.62 2.25
N ALA A 12 2.57 -4.41 1.81
CA ALA A 12 2.36 -4.10 0.40
C ALA A 12 3.67 -4.23 -0.40
N VAL A 13 4.76 -3.66 0.11
CA VAL A 13 6.10 -3.81 -0.50
C VAL A 13 6.48 -5.29 -0.59
N SER A 14 6.34 -6.02 0.51
CA SER A 14 6.70 -7.44 0.58
C SER A 14 5.88 -8.29 -0.39
N ALA A 15 4.58 -8.03 -0.48
CA ALA A 15 3.69 -8.73 -1.41
C ALA A 15 4.09 -8.48 -2.87
N SER A 16 4.36 -7.22 -3.25
CA SER A 16 4.81 -6.89 -4.62
C SER A 16 6.15 -7.53 -4.95
N HIS A 17 7.09 -7.55 -3.99
CA HIS A 17 8.42 -8.12 -4.16
C HIS A 17 8.39 -9.64 -4.30
N VAL A 18 7.61 -10.34 -3.46
CA VAL A 18 7.49 -11.80 -3.51
C VAL A 18 6.71 -12.27 -4.72
N THR A 19 5.64 -11.56 -5.09
CA THR A 19 4.80 -11.96 -6.22
C THR A 19 5.35 -11.55 -7.58
N GLY A 20 6.31 -10.61 -7.62
CA GLY A 20 6.87 -10.05 -8.85
C GLY A 20 5.84 -9.28 -9.68
N LYS A 21 4.66 -8.98 -9.12
CA LYS A 21 3.55 -8.33 -9.81
C LYS A 21 3.35 -6.92 -9.25
N PRO A 22 3.10 -5.92 -10.13
CA PRO A 22 2.87 -4.56 -9.69
C PRO A 22 1.54 -4.45 -8.93
N ILE A 23 1.52 -3.61 -7.90
CA ILE A 23 0.28 -3.19 -7.23
C ILE A 23 -0.33 -2.07 -8.07
N LEU A 24 -1.60 -2.21 -8.44
CA LEU A 24 -2.31 -1.23 -9.26
C LEU A 24 -3.18 -0.30 -8.42
N TYR A 25 -3.78 -0.82 -7.36
CA TYR A 25 -4.68 -0.09 -6.48
C TYR A 25 -4.45 -0.47 -5.01
N LEU A 26 -4.72 0.48 -4.13
CA LEU A 26 -4.69 0.31 -2.67
C LEU A 26 -6.09 0.59 -2.13
N GLY A 27 -6.55 -0.27 -1.23
CA GLY A 27 -7.66 0.06 -0.34
C GLY A 27 -7.15 0.94 0.78
N THR A 28 -7.79 2.08 1.03
CA THR A 28 -7.50 3.01 2.13
C THR A 28 -8.63 3.08 3.15
N GLY A 29 -9.56 2.14 3.09
CA GLY A 29 -10.78 2.15 3.88
C GLY A 29 -11.64 0.91 3.66
N GLN A 30 -12.88 0.97 4.15
CA GLN A 30 -13.79 -0.18 4.16
C GLN A 30 -14.87 -0.13 3.09
N GLY A 31 -15.06 1.01 2.42
CA GLY A 31 -16.02 1.21 1.35
C GLY A 31 -15.46 0.85 -0.04
N TYR A 32 -16.35 0.72 -1.01
CA TYR A 32 -15.96 0.49 -2.41
C TYR A 32 -15.27 1.70 -3.05
N ASP A 33 -15.56 2.89 -2.54
CA ASP A 33 -14.97 4.16 -3.00
C ASP A 33 -13.57 4.40 -2.42
N ASP A 34 -13.14 3.60 -1.43
CA ASP A 34 -11.84 3.73 -0.77
C ASP A 34 -10.72 3.02 -1.55
N LEU A 35 -10.86 2.89 -2.86
CA LEU A 35 -9.88 2.31 -3.77
C LEU A 35 -9.15 3.42 -4.52
N VAL A 36 -7.87 3.60 -4.20
CA VAL A 36 -7.02 4.61 -4.84
C VAL A 36 -5.98 3.95 -5.73
N PRO A 37 -5.59 4.57 -6.87
CA PRO A 37 -4.46 4.11 -7.66
C PRO A 37 -3.18 4.05 -6.83
N PHE A 38 -2.43 2.96 -6.97
CA PHE A 38 -1.15 2.79 -6.27
C PHE A 38 -0.13 3.81 -6.77
N ARG A 39 0.55 4.46 -5.82
CA ARG A 39 1.71 5.34 -6.06
C ARG A 39 2.80 5.03 -5.04
N ALA A 40 4.05 4.95 -5.51
CA ALA A 40 5.18 4.59 -4.65
C ALA A 40 5.38 5.60 -3.51
N GLU A 41 5.13 6.87 -3.80
CA GLU A 41 5.16 7.98 -2.82
C GLU A 41 4.31 7.69 -1.57
N ILE A 42 3.11 7.12 -1.74
CA ILE A 42 2.19 6.80 -0.64
C ILE A 42 2.85 5.82 0.34
N ILE A 43 3.53 4.80 -0.18
CA ILE A 43 4.21 3.80 0.64
C ILE A 43 5.45 4.40 1.33
N ILE A 44 6.20 5.26 0.64
CA ILE A 44 7.38 5.92 1.21
C ILE A 44 6.97 6.85 2.38
N GLU A 45 5.87 7.58 2.23
CA GLU A 45 5.29 8.40 3.30
C GLU A 45 4.80 7.54 4.48
N GLN A 46 4.11 6.43 4.22
CA GLN A 46 3.65 5.49 5.25
C GLN A 46 4.82 4.83 6.00
N LEU A 47 5.93 4.56 5.31
CA LEU A 47 7.16 4.04 5.92
C LEU A 47 7.90 5.08 6.78
N GLY A 48 7.48 6.36 6.77
CA GLY A 48 8.16 7.44 7.48
C GLY A 48 9.56 7.72 6.93
N LEU A 49 9.80 7.40 5.65
CA LEU A 49 11.08 7.60 4.97
C LEU A 49 11.21 9.01 4.36
N THR A 50 10.13 9.76 4.33
CA THR A 50 10.12 11.20 4.08
C THR A 50 10.32 11.94 5.40
N ALA A 51 11.37 12.78 5.43
CA ALA A 51 11.84 13.56 6.58
C ALA A 51 10.81 14.56 7.13
#